data_AF-A0A936LX16-F1
#
_entry.id   AF-A0A936LX16-F1
#
_cell.length_a   1.000
_cell.length_b   1.000
_cell.length_c   1.000
_cell.angle_alpha   90.00
_cell.angle_beta   90.00
_cell.angle_gamma   90.00
#
_symmetry.space_group_name_H-M   'P 1'
#
loop_
_entity.id
_entity.type
_entity.pdbx_description
1 polymer ?
#
loop_
_entity_poly.entity_id
_entity_poly.type
_entity_poly.pdbx_seq_one_letter_code
_entity_poly.pdbx_strand_id
1 'polypeptide(L)'
;MQHCEICCHPERAAIEAAIRAGAPSQDVAARWNLCPVGLAWHAFAHLRGYNPAKPSAPLPPLVEPETSAAHKVNPDEDAFWRAARQAMVRALKPFPAALDAVRAAFIALDPALFEEPAPAGG
;
A
#
# COMPACT_ATOMS: atom_id res chain seq x y z
N MET A 1 17.73 -12.74 -9.41
CA MET A 1 16.30 -13.13 -9.33
C MET A 1 15.52 -11.88 -8.97
N GLN A 2 14.52 -11.48 -9.76
CA GLN A 2 13.64 -10.38 -9.36
C GLN A 2 12.79 -10.84 -8.18
N HIS A 3 12.63 -9.97 -7.18
CA HIS A 3 11.83 -10.24 -6.00
C HIS A 3 10.35 -10.24 -6.38
N CYS A 4 9.64 -11.34 -6.15
CA CYS A 4 8.21 -11.43 -6.44
C CYS A 4 7.43 -10.86 -5.25
N GLU A 5 6.71 -9.76 -5.47
CA GLU A 5 5.90 -9.08 -4.45
C GLU A 5 4.85 -9.99 -3.79
N ILE A 6 4.26 -10.92 -4.56
CA ILE A 6 3.24 -11.86 -4.05
C ILE A 6 3.85 -12.97 -3.19
N CYS A 7 5.08 -13.41 -3.50
CA CYS A 7 5.79 -14.41 -2.69
C CYS A 7 6.07 -13.92 -1.26
N CYS A 8 6.21 -12.61 -1.08
CA CYS A 8 6.49 -11.98 0.21
C CYS A 8 5.27 -11.25 0.81
N HIS A 9 4.12 -11.31 0.14
CA HIS A 9 2.88 -10.69 0.63
C HIS A 9 2.36 -11.47 1.85
N PRO A 10 1.93 -10.79 2.94
CA PRO A 10 1.42 -11.47 4.14
C PRO A 10 0.20 -12.35 3.85
N GLU A 11 -0.66 -11.91 2.92
CA GLU A 11 -1.84 -12.65 2.46
C GLU A 11 -1.57 -13.56 1.24
N ARG A 12 -0.33 -13.96 0.98
CA ARG A 12 0.05 -14.81 -0.17
C ARG A 12 -0.90 -16.00 -0.37
N ALA A 13 -1.25 -16.70 0.71
CA ALA A 13 -2.11 -17.87 0.65
C ALA A 13 -3.51 -17.55 0.09
N ALA A 14 -4.09 -16.41 0.49
CA ALA A 14 -5.40 -15.96 0.02
C ALA A 14 -5.35 -15.54 -1.46
N ILE A 15 -4.30 -14.82 -1.86
CA ILE A 15 -4.06 -14.41 -3.25
C ILE A 15 -3.93 -15.66 -4.14
N GLU A 16 -3.09 -16.63 -3.77
CA GLU A 16 -2.92 -17.87 -4.54
C GLU A 16 -4.22 -18.68 -4.64
N ALA A 17 -5.00 -18.74 -3.56
CA ALA A 17 -6.30 -19.41 -3.57
C ALA A 17 -7.27 -18.74 -4.56
N ALA A 18 -7.33 -17.41 -4.60
CA ALA A 18 -8.16 -16.67 -5.54
C ALA A 18 -7.74 -16.92 -7.01
N ILE A 19 -6.43 -16.90 -7.29
CA ILE A 19 -5.91 -17.19 -8.63
C ILE A 19 -6.27 -18.63 -9.06
N ARG A 20 -6.10 -19.62 -8.17
CA ARG A 20 -6.43 -21.04 -8.45
C ARG A 20 -7.93 -21.27 -8.62
N ALA A 21 -8.76 -20.50 -7.93
CA ALA A 21 -10.21 -20.51 -8.13
C ALA A 21 -10.61 -20.00 -9.52
N GLY A 22 -9.69 -19.30 -10.22
CA GLY A 22 -9.95 -18.70 -11.52
C GLY A 22 -10.53 -17.31 -11.41
N ALA A 23 -10.27 -16.58 -10.32
CA ALA A 23 -10.69 -15.20 -10.23
C ALA A 23 -10.01 -14.34 -11.32
N PRO A 24 -10.71 -13.33 -11.90
CA PRO A 24 -10.08 -12.40 -12.82
C PRO A 24 -8.86 -11.73 -12.18
N SER A 25 -7.74 -11.69 -12.91
CA SER A 25 -6.50 -11.09 -12.40
C SER A 25 -6.67 -9.60 -12.03
N GLN A 26 -7.58 -8.89 -12.69
CA GLN A 26 -7.92 -7.50 -12.39
C GLN A 26 -8.57 -7.37 -11.01
N ASP A 27 -9.52 -8.24 -10.68
CA ASP A 27 -10.21 -8.22 -9.40
C ASP A 27 -9.28 -8.60 -8.25
N VAL A 28 -8.43 -9.59 -8.47
CA VAL A 28 -7.37 -9.98 -7.52
C VAL A 28 -6.39 -8.82 -7.33
N ALA A 29 -5.91 -8.20 -8.40
CA ALA A 29 -5.00 -7.07 -8.31
C ALA A 29 -5.62 -5.89 -7.54
N ALA A 30 -6.87 -5.55 -7.82
CA ALA A 30 -7.58 -4.48 -7.12
C ALA A 30 -7.77 -4.79 -5.63
N ARG A 31 -8.18 -6.02 -5.29
CA ARG A 31 -8.49 -6.44 -3.91
C ARG A 31 -7.29 -6.39 -2.97
N TRP A 32 -6.08 -6.69 -3.47
CA TRP A 32 -4.84 -6.67 -2.68
C TRP A 32 -3.90 -5.52 -3.05
N ASN A 33 -4.36 -4.54 -3.84
CA ASN A 33 -3.56 -3.41 -4.34
C ASN A 33 -2.22 -3.84 -4.98
N LEU A 34 -2.27 -4.86 -5.83
CA LEU A 34 -1.11 -5.44 -6.51
C LEU A 34 -1.02 -4.96 -7.96
N CYS A 35 0.18 -5.05 -8.54
CA CYS A 35 0.35 -4.82 -9.97
C CYS A 35 -0.21 -6.00 -10.79
N PRO A 36 -1.12 -5.79 -11.77
CA PRO A 36 -1.65 -6.88 -12.60
C PRO A 36 -0.57 -7.66 -13.35
N VAL A 37 0.50 -6.98 -13.76
CA VAL A 37 1.65 -7.61 -14.41
C VAL A 37 2.41 -8.51 -13.44
N GLY A 38 2.64 -8.04 -12.20
CA GLY A 38 3.27 -8.85 -11.15
C GLY A 38 2.47 -10.09 -10.81
N LEU A 39 1.14 -9.96 -10.77
CA LEU A 39 0.21 -11.08 -10.58
C LEU A 39 0.30 -12.12 -11.70
N ALA A 40 0.33 -11.68 -12.96
CA ALA A 40 0.49 -12.59 -14.10
C ALA A 40 1.83 -13.33 -14.06
N TRP A 41 2.91 -12.63 -13.72
CA TRP A 41 4.25 -13.23 -13.55
C TRP A 41 4.29 -14.23 -12.40
N HIS A 42 3.67 -13.94 -11.26
CA HIS A 42 3.58 -14.87 -10.14
C HIS A 42 2.82 -16.14 -10.51
N ALA A 43 1.66 -15.99 -11.15
CA ALA A 43 0.87 -17.12 -11.60
C ALA A 43 1.65 -18.00 -12.58
N PHE A 44 2.36 -17.39 -13.54
CA PHE A 44 3.18 -18.11 -14.51
C PHE A 44 4.40 -18.82 -13.87
N ALA A 45 5.13 -18.13 -13.00
CA ALA A 45 6.41 -18.62 -12.48
C ALA A 45 6.28 -19.54 -11.26
N HIS A 46 5.24 -19.36 -10.43
CA HIS A 46 5.15 -20.00 -9.12
C HIS A 46 3.94 -20.92 -8.96
N LEU A 47 2.86 -20.73 -9.72
CA LEU A 47 1.67 -21.57 -9.64
C LEU A 47 1.71 -22.71 -10.66
N ARG A 48 2.20 -23.88 -10.23
CA ARG A 48 2.12 -25.10 -11.04
C ARG A 48 0.67 -25.40 -11.41
N GLY A 49 0.44 -25.67 -12.70
CA GLY A 49 -0.88 -26.03 -13.22
C GLY A 49 -1.84 -24.84 -13.38
N TYR A 50 -1.36 -23.60 -13.29
CA TYR A 50 -2.14 -22.44 -13.68
C TYR A 50 -2.48 -22.49 -15.17
N ASN A 51 -3.77 -22.44 -15.50
CA ASN A 51 -4.25 -22.36 -16.87
C ASN A 51 -5.01 -21.04 -17.05
N PRO A 52 -4.47 -20.06 -17.79
CA PRO A 52 -5.12 -18.78 -18.01
C PRO A 52 -6.42 -18.88 -18.84
N ALA A 53 -6.65 -20.00 -19.51
CA ALA A 53 -7.86 -20.24 -20.31
C ALA A 53 -9.06 -20.74 -19.49
N LYS A 54 -8.89 -20.97 -18.18
CA LYS A 54 -10.00 -21.40 -17.32
C LYS A 54 -11.02 -20.26 -17.19
N PRO A 55 -12.33 -20.50 -17.43
CA PRO A 55 -13.34 -19.45 -17.32
C PRO A 55 -13.39 -18.89 -15.91
N SER A 56 -13.56 -17.56 -15.84
CA SER A 56 -13.46 -16.84 -14.58
C SER A 56 -14.60 -17.19 -13.63
N ALA A 57 -14.26 -17.61 -12.41
CA ALA A 57 -15.23 -17.71 -11.33
C ALA A 57 -15.31 -16.35 -10.60
N PRO A 58 -16.50 -15.93 -10.15
CA PRO A 58 -16.62 -14.77 -9.28
C PRO A 58 -15.79 -15.02 -8.01
N LEU A 59 -15.11 -13.96 -7.54
CA LEU A 59 -14.37 -14.04 -6.28
C LEU A 59 -15.33 -14.46 -5.15
N PRO A 60 -14.92 -15.40 -4.27
CA PRO A 60 -15.66 -15.62 -3.05
C PRO A 60 -15.74 -14.28 -2.28
N PRO A 61 -16.86 -14.02 -1.58
CA PRO A 61 -17.00 -12.81 -0.77
C PRO A 61 -15.78 -12.69 0.14
N LEU A 62 -15.31 -11.46 0.35
CA LEU A 62 -14.38 -11.17 1.42
C LEU A 62 -15.02 -11.73 2.69
N VAL A 63 -14.50 -12.84 3.19
CA VAL A 63 -14.65 -13.15 4.61
C VAL A 63 -13.93 -11.97 5.24
N GLU A 64 -14.70 -11.02 5.79
CA GLU A 64 -14.12 -9.89 6.47
C GLU A 64 -13.12 -10.47 7.45
N PRO A 65 -11.81 -10.17 7.31
CA PRO A 65 -10.85 -10.66 8.28
C PRO A 65 -11.37 -10.20 9.63
N GLU A 66 -11.66 -11.15 10.52
CA GLU A 66 -12.22 -10.90 11.85
C GLU A 66 -11.43 -9.77 12.48
N THR A 67 -11.96 -8.54 12.37
CA THR A 67 -11.25 -7.29 12.67
C THR A 67 -9.76 -7.38 12.38
N SER A 68 -9.37 -7.07 11.14
CA SER A 68 -8.01 -6.59 10.82
C SER A 68 -7.56 -5.69 11.97
N ALA A 69 -6.73 -6.25 12.85
CA ALA A 69 -6.25 -5.56 14.02
C ALA A 69 -5.63 -4.29 13.48
N ALA A 70 -6.18 -3.15 13.90
CA ALA A 70 -5.78 -1.79 13.52
C ALA A 70 -4.37 -1.83 12.96
N HIS A 71 -4.20 -1.55 11.66
CA HIS A 71 -2.89 -1.40 11.02
C HIS A 71 -2.07 -0.57 12.01
N LYS A 72 -1.22 -1.23 12.78
CA LYS A 72 -0.49 -0.56 13.86
C LYS A 72 0.49 0.28 13.08
N VAL A 73 0.15 1.55 12.92
CA VAL A 73 1.09 2.57 12.47
C VAL A 73 2.34 2.30 13.27
N ASN A 74 3.35 1.80 12.59
CA ASN A 74 4.56 1.41 13.29
C ASN A 74 5.14 2.72 13.83
N PRO A 75 5.24 2.91 15.16
CA PRO A 75 5.73 4.17 15.71
C PRO A 75 7.15 4.50 15.20
N ASP A 76 7.92 3.49 14.79
CA ASP A 76 9.23 3.67 14.16
C ASP A 76 9.12 4.17 12.71
N GLU A 77 8.06 3.78 11.99
CA GLU A 77 7.76 4.30 10.66
C GLU A 77 7.35 5.78 10.72
N ASP A 78 6.57 6.16 11.74
CA ASP A 78 6.26 7.57 12.03
C ASP A 78 7.52 8.40 12.34
N ALA A 79 8.46 7.83 13.12
CA ALA A 79 9.71 8.50 13.45
C ALA A 79 10.59 8.71 12.20
N PHE A 80 10.70 7.70 11.35
CA PHE A 80 11.43 7.79 10.08
C PHE A 80 10.81 8.86 9.17
N TRP A 81 9.50 8.84 8.95
CA TRP A 81 8.82 9.81 8.10
C TRP A 81 8.92 11.24 8.64
N ARG A 82 8.86 11.42 9.96
CA ARG A 82 9.08 12.72 10.60
C ARG A 82 10.49 13.23 10.36
N ALA A 83 11.51 12.38 10.50
CA ALA A 83 12.90 12.75 10.24
C ALA A 83 13.15 13.10 8.76
N ALA A 84 12.63 12.28 7.83
CA ALA A 84 12.73 12.53 6.39
C ALA A 84 12.09 13.88 6.01
N ARG A 85 10.90 14.16 6.54
CA ARG A 85 10.21 15.44 6.32
C ARG A 85 11.01 16.63 6.82
N GLN A 86 11.59 16.53 8.03
CA GLN A 86 12.45 17.59 8.58
C GLN A 86 13.70 17.82 7.74
N ALA A 87 14.34 16.75 7.23
CA ALA A 87 15.50 16.84 6.36
C ALA A 87 15.16 17.54 5.03
N MET A 88 14.03 17.18 4.40
CA MET A 88 13.54 17.85 3.19
C MET A 88 13.30 19.35 3.42
N VAL A 89 12.60 19.71 4.49
CA VAL A 89 12.34 21.13 4.83
C VAL A 89 13.64 21.91 5.06
N ARG A 90 14.63 21.31 5.73
CA ARG A 90 15.94 21.93 5.94
C ARG A 90 16.71 22.11 4.62
N ALA A 91 16.69 21.10 3.75
CA ALA A 91 17.37 21.15 2.45
C ALA A 91 16.77 22.22 1.52
N LEU A 92 15.45 22.46 1.61
CA LEU A 92 14.75 23.46 0.82
C LEU A 92 14.87 24.89 1.35
N LYS A 93 15.55 25.12 2.47
CA LYS A 93 15.72 26.46 3.07
C LYS A 93 16.28 27.52 2.09
N PRO A 94 17.23 27.20 1.18
CA PRO A 94 17.71 28.16 0.18
C PRO A 94 16.69 28.48 -0.94
N PHE A 95 15.60 27.70 -1.05
CA PHE A 95 14.64 27.76 -2.15
C PHE A 95 13.21 28.00 -1.61
N PRO A 96 12.87 29.25 -1.23
CA PRO A 96 11.62 29.55 -0.52
C PRO A 96 10.36 29.12 -1.29
N ALA A 97 10.30 29.36 -2.61
CA ALA A 97 9.17 28.93 -3.43
C ALA A 97 8.94 27.41 -3.44
N ALA A 98 10.03 26.62 -3.43
CA ALA A 98 9.95 25.17 -3.36
C ALA A 98 9.53 24.68 -1.96
N LEU A 99 10.01 25.35 -0.92
CA LEU A 99 9.61 25.09 0.46
C LEU A 99 8.11 25.32 0.66
N ASP A 100 7.57 26.42 0.12
CA ASP A 100 6.14 26.75 0.22
C ASP A 100 5.26 25.73 -0.52
N ALA A 101 5.68 25.32 -1.73
CA ALA A 101 4.98 24.29 -2.50
C ALA A 101 4.94 22.93 -1.76
N VAL A 102 6.06 22.52 -1.16
CA VAL A 102 6.15 21.28 -0.38
C VAL A 102 5.29 21.35 0.89
N ARG A 103 5.24 22.51 1.56
CA ARG A 103 4.36 22.71 2.72
C ARG A 103 2.88 22.62 2.32
N ALA A 104 2.49 23.29 1.24
CA ALA A 104 1.12 23.22 0.72
C ALA A 104 0.73 21.77 0.36
N ALA A 105 1.63 21.01 -0.25
CA ALA A 105 1.41 19.59 -0.55
C ALA A 105 1.23 18.75 0.72
N PHE A 106 2.03 18.96 1.76
CA PHE A 106 1.85 18.24 3.03
C PHE A 106 0.53 18.57 3.72
N ILE A 107 0.08 19.83 3.70
CA ILE A 107 -1.23 20.25 4.24
C ILE A 107 -2.37 19.59 3.47
N ALA A 108 -2.27 19.50 2.14
CA ALA A 108 -3.29 18.86 1.31
C ALA A 108 -3.40 17.35 1.56
N LEU A 109 -2.28 16.69 1.88
CA LEU A 109 -2.25 15.26 2.19
C LEU A 109 -2.78 14.95 3.59
N ASP A 110 -2.49 15.81 4.57
CA ASP A 110 -2.89 15.62 5.96
C ASP A 110 -3.01 16.98 6.69
N PRO A 111 -4.22 17.55 6.75
CA PRO A 111 -4.47 18.82 7.43
C PRO A 111 -4.16 18.78 8.92
N ALA A 112 -4.34 17.62 9.57
CA ALA A 112 -4.18 17.47 11.02
C ALA A 112 -2.71 17.57 11.45
N LEU A 113 -1.75 17.40 10.52
CA LEU A 113 -0.32 17.58 10.80
C LEU A 113 0.12 19.03 11.00
N PHE A 114 -0.75 20.00 10.69
CA PHE A 114 -0.44 21.44 10.78
C PHE A 114 -1.41 22.23 11.65
N GLU A 115 -2.38 21.57 12.28
CA GLU A 115 -3.14 22.21 13.36
C GLU A 115 -2.19 22.42 14.54
N GLU A 116 -1.72 23.65 14.71
CA GLU A 116 -1.05 24.03 15.96
C GLU A 116 -1.98 23.68 17.12
N PRO A 117 -1.50 22.98 18.15
CA PRO A 117 -2.34 22.67 19.30
C PRO A 117 -2.91 23.98 19.83
N ALA A 118 -4.25 24.05 19.90
CA ALA A 118 -4.93 25.23 20.41
C ALA A 118 -4.25 25.66 21.73
N PRO A 119 -3.94 26.96 21.91
CA PRO A 119 -3.27 27.41 23.13
C PRO A 119 -4.09 26.91 24.32
N ALA A 120 -3.44 26.18 25.22
CA ALA A 120 -4.06 25.74 26.46
C ALA A 120 -4.60 26.99 27.17
N GLY A 121 -5.91 27.17 27.15
CA GLY A 121 -6.56 28.36 27.70
C GLY A 121 -6.14 28.56 29.15
N GLY A 122 -5.57 29.73 29.43
CA GLY A 122 -5.23 30.22 30.77
C GLY A 122 -6.39 30.95 31.43
#